data_AF-A0AAW0HZC1-F1
#
_entry.id   AF-A0AAW0HZC1-F1
#
_cell.length_a   1.000
_cell.length_b   1.000
_cell.length_c   1.000
_cell.angle_alpha   90.00
_cell.angle_beta   90.00
_cell.angle_gamma   90.00
#
_symmetry.space_group_name_H-M   'P 1'
#
loop_
_entity.id
_entity.type
_entity.pdbx_description
1 polymer ?
#
loop_
_entity_poly.entity_id
_entity_poly.type
_entity_poly.pdbx_seq_one_letter_code
_entity_poly.pdbx_strand_id
1 'polypeptide(L)'
;MAQKHIHSRTHSTGHKLQVLWSEKTLESSPLPPIRHAKSHSKTKMKTLSRIQTAVLSQSSGEMANRAKNPRGLRRREQGHHGKMQAKLRLMRSMLRNQRTSLQELYSHESFLSKLNQELIKSIQDMEDSMAMSVRAMLQQQGILGNVIDVLEYSNKKRVQQLRSELQEWEEEQEGKTNNLQREVEQLNAEILKAQEEVSFLSTYMDHEYPVRSVQIANHIRLVQQAKNSQQDELDNLKEMRDMVLGCFSDMIQEKKKKILRSLMVKTQKPYEEVLTLKTQDSQHLRRCTVWFREFIEQLKKEISILTAEVEKVYAEIWNPREVVFKDVLLQRPKCTPDMAVELNITAREPLPF
;
A
#
# COMPACT_ATOMS: atom_id res chain seq x y z
N MET A 1 17.59 -7.66 0.90
CA MET A 1 17.09 -7.02 -0.34
C MET A 1 16.30 -5.78 0.04
N ALA A 2 16.37 -4.71 -0.74
CA ALA A 2 15.95 -3.38 -0.29
C ALA A 2 14.42 -3.16 -0.39
N GLN A 3 13.83 -2.63 0.69
CA GLN A 3 12.40 -2.33 0.77
C GLN A 3 12.21 -0.82 0.55
N LYS A 4 11.80 -0.42 -0.66
CA LYS A 4 11.50 0.98 -0.99
C LYS A 4 10.05 1.32 -0.60
N HIS A 5 9.86 1.95 0.56
CA HIS A 5 8.64 2.72 0.80
C HIS A 5 8.68 4.02 -0.02
N ILE A 6 7.70 4.20 -0.91
CA ILE A 6 7.43 5.48 -1.55
C ILE A 6 6.05 5.94 -1.08
N HIS A 7 6.03 6.79 -0.06
CA HIS A 7 4.82 7.51 0.35
C HIS A 7 4.85 8.92 -0.25
N SER A 8 4.41 9.04 -1.50
CA SER A 8 4.10 10.33 -2.14
C SER A 8 2.80 10.90 -1.58
N ARG A 9 2.89 11.53 -0.40
CA ARG A 9 1.80 12.26 0.24
C ARG A 9 1.56 13.59 -0.49
N THR A 10 0.76 13.57 -1.56
CA THR A 10 0.31 14.79 -2.24
C THR A 10 -0.67 15.56 -1.35
N HIS A 11 -0.14 16.57 -0.67
CA HIS A 11 -0.96 17.57 0.01
C HIS A 11 -1.68 18.41 -1.04
N SER A 12 -2.97 18.12 -1.27
CA SER A 12 -3.85 19.01 -2.02
C SER A 12 -4.11 20.26 -1.17
N THR A 13 -3.31 21.30 -1.41
CA THR A 13 -3.55 22.63 -0.86
C THR A 13 -4.81 23.17 -1.50
N GLY A 14 -5.95 23.08 -0.80
CA GLY A 14 -7.20 23.65 -1.25
C GLY A 14 -7.07 25.15 -1.46
N HIS A 15 -6.89 25.57 -2.72
CA HIS A 15 -6.88 26.97 -3.12
C HIS A 15 -8.28 27.55 -2.92
N LYS A 16 -8.51 28.04 -1.71
CA LYS A 16 -9.69 28.81 -1.33
C LYS A 16 -9.64 30.14 -2.10
N LEU A 17 -10.17 30.13 -3.32
CA LEU A 17 -10.38 31.33 -4.14
C LEU A 17 -11.39 32.23 -3.44
N GLN A 18 -10.86 33.03 -2.51
CA GLN A 18 -11.55 34.14 -1.89
C GLN A 18 -11.76 35.18 -2.97
N VAL A 19 -12.96 35.19 -3.56
CA VAL A 19 -13.40 36.25 -4.48
C VAL A 19 -13.52 37.54 -3.69
N LEU A 20 -12.39 38.22 -3.55
CA LEU A 20 -12.32 39.57 -3.03
C LEU A 20 -12.92 40.47 -4.10
N TRP A 21 -14.21 40.75 -3.97
CA TRP A 21 -14.88 41.83 -4.68
C TRP A 21 -14.13 43.11 -4.36
N SER A 22 -13.25 43.52 -5.27
CA SER A 22 -12.61 44.82 -5.20
C SER A 22 -13.67 45.85 -5.55
N GLU A 23 -14.25 46.48 -4.53
CA GLU A 23 -14.88 47.79 -4.64
C GLU A 23 -13.81 48.81 -5.05
N LYS A 24 -13.43 48.76 -6.33
CA LYS A 24 -12.85 49.91 -6.99
C LYS A 24 -14.00 50.86 -7.24
N THR A 25 -14.13 51.82 -6.33
CA THR A 25 -14.86 53.07 -6.51
C THR A 25 -14.34 53.75 -7.78
N LEU A 26 -14.90 53.36 -8.93
CA LEU A 26 -14.75 54.13 -10.15
C LEU A 26 -15.68 55.32 -9.98
N GLU A 27 -15.09 56.46 -9.60
CA GLU A 27 -15.83 57.71 -9.46
C GLU A 27 -16.66 57.95 -10.72
N SER A 28 -17.96 58.09 -10.52
CA SER A 28 -18.89 58.43 -11.59
C SER A 28 -18.45 59.75 -12.21
N SER A 29 -17.90 59.70 -13.44
CA SER A 29 -17.66 60.90 -14.23
C SER A 29 -18.96 61.71 -14.28
N PRO A 30 -19.01 62.92 -13.71
CA PRO A 30 -20.26 63.65 -13.61
C PRO A 30 -20.69 64.06 -15.02
N LEU A 31 -21.83 63.53 -15.46
CA LEU A 31 -22.55 64.09 -16.60
C LEU A 31 -22.67 65.60 -16.38
N PRO A 32 -22.41 66.43 -17.41
CA PRO A 32 -22.52 67.88 -17.26
C PRO A 32 -23.94 68.22 -16.82
N PRO A 33 -24.13 69.08 -15.80
CA PRO A 33 -25.45 69.36 -15.28
C PRO A 33 -26.31 69.99 -16.37
N ILE A 34 -27.41 69.31 -16.72
CA ILE A 34 -28.46 69.89 -17.55
C ILE A 34 -29.00 71.10 -16.79
N ARG A 35 -28.53 72.29 -17.17
CA ARG A 35 -29.10 73.55 -16.71
C ARG A 35 -30.53 73.63 -17.20
N HIS A 36 -31.47 73.24 -16.34
CA HIS A 36 -32.88 73.57 -16.54
C HIS A 36 -33.01 75.07 -16.75
N ALA A 37 -33.36 75.47 -17.98
CA ALA A 37 -33.69 76.84 -18.28
C ALA A 37 -34.92 77.22 -17.43
N LYS A 38 -34.75 78.23 -16.55
CA LYS A 38 -35.86 78.84 -15.81
C LYS A 38 -36.81 79.52 -16.79
N SER A 39 -37.76 78.77 -17.33
CA SER A 39 -38.87 79.31 -18.10
C SER A 39 -40.12 79.44 -17.22
N HIS A 40 -40.24 80.60 -16.57
CA HIS A 40 -41.49 81.08 -16.01
C HIS A 40 -41.80 82.46 -16.57
N SER A 41 -42.13 82.48 -17.86
CA SER A 41 -42.78 83.61 -18.52
C SER A 41 -44.16 83.87 -17.90
N LYS A 42 -44.26 84.88 -17.02
CA LYS A 42 -45.56 85.49 -16.68
C LYS A 42 -45.96 86.49 -17.77
N THR A 43 -46.29 85.99 -18.95
CA THR A 43 -46.94 86.77 -20.01
C THR A 43 -48.36 87.15 -19.59
N LYS A 44 -48.53 88.37 -19.05
CA LYS A 44 -49.84 89.00 -18.96
C LYS A 44 -50.29 89.38 -20.38
N MET A 45 -51.00 88.49 -21.06
CA MET A 45 -51.76 88.86 -22.25
C MET A 45 -52.81 89.90 -21.86
N LYS A 46 -52.65 91.14 -22.34
CA LYS A 46 -53.76 92.11 -22.37
C LYS A 46 -54.47 91.94 -23.70
N THR A 47 -55.63 91.31 -23.65
CA THR A 47 -56.48 91.02 -24.81
C THR A 47 -56.89 92.30 -25.52
N LEU A 48 -56.87 92.27 -26.85
CA LEU A 48 -57.52 93.25 -27.71
C LEU A 48 -59.03 93.33 -27.39
N SER A 49 -59.51 94.51 -27.03
CA SER A 49 -60.90 94.93 -27.23
C SER A 49 -60.89 96.03 -28.30
N ARG A 50 -61.18 95.67 -29.54
CA ARG A 50 -62.53 95.74 -30.15
C ARG A 50 -63.05 97.17 -30.23
N ILE A 51 -63.00 97.68 -31.45
CA ILE A 51 -63.63 98.91 -31.93
C ILE A 51 -65.10 98.97 -31.49
N GLN A 52 -65.52 100.11 -30.94
CA GLN A 52 -66.91 100.55 -31.06
C GLN A 52 -67.01 102.08 -31.14
N THR A 53 -67.44 102.53 -32.32
CA THR A 53 -67.78 103.92 -32.62
C THR A 53 -69.19 104.21 -32.07
N ALA A 54 -69.39 105.34 -31.40
CA ALA A 54 -70.72 105.80 -31.01
C ALA A 54 -70.86 107.32 -31.25
N VAL A 55 -71.65 107.67 -32.26
CA VAL A 55 -72.13 109.03 -32.53
C VAL A 55 -73.54 109.15 -31.97
N LEU A 56 -73.83 110.23 -31.22
CA LEU A 56 -75.12 110.95 -31.05
C LEU A 56 -74.82 112.08 -30.04
N SER A 57 -75.01 113.40 -30.23
CA SER A 57 -76.00 114.25 -30.91
C SER A 57 -77.23 114.63 -30.06
N GLN A 58 -77.39 115.94 -29.81
CA GLN A 58 -78.57 116.66 -29.27
C GLN A 58 -78.84 116.46 -27.75
N SER A 59 -79.40 117.40 -26.96
CA SER A 59 -79.77 118.84 -27.06
C SER A 59 -79.64 119.47 -25.63
N SER A 60 -80.07 120.68 -25.21
CA SER A 60 -80.90 121.77 -25.76
C SER A 60 -80.54 123.13 -25.11
N GLY A 61 -81.45 124.12 -25.07
CA GLY A 61 -81.32 125.44 -24.40
C GLY A 61 -81.77 125.49 -22.93
N GLU A 62 -81.95 126.66 -22.29
CA GLU A 62 -81.95 128.04 -22.81
C GLU A 62 -81.85 129.12 -21.68
N MET A 63 -81.30 130.31 -21.99
CA MET A 63 -81.50 131.62 -21.30
C MET A 63 -81.06 131.78 -19.81
N ALA A 64 -80.84 132.98 -19.22
CA ALA A 64 -81.12 134.35 -19.65
C ALA A 64 -80.11 135.43 -19.18
N ASN A 65 -79.68 136.28 -20.11
CA ASN A 65 -79.58 137.76 -20.06
C ASN A 65 -79.17 138.53 -18.77
N ARG A 66 -78.18 139.45 -18.94
CA ARG A 66 -78.37 140.86 -18.57
C ARG A 66 -77.62 141.81 -19.51
N ALA A 67 -78.34 142.77 -20.09
CA ALA A 67 -77.80 143.75 -21.05
C ALA A 67 -77.88 145.19 -20.50
N LYS A 68 -77.00 146.08 -21.00
CA LYS A 68 -77.20 147.54 -21.04
C LYS A 68 -76.60 148.12 -22.34
N ASN A 69 -77.49 148.57 -23.22
CA ASN A 69 -77.27 149.46 -24.38
C ASN A 69 -77.33 150.95 -23.92
N PRO A 70 -77.18 152.02 -24.76
CA PRO A 70 -77.28 152.15 -26.24
C PRO A 70 -76.16 153.06 -26.88
N ARG A 71 -76.17 153.64 -28.11
CA ARG A 71 -77.21 153.94 -29.15
C ARG A 71 -76.59 154.36 -30.52
N GLY A 72 -77.19 153.98 -31.67
CA GLY A 72 -77.07 154.62 -33.02
C GLY A 72 -75.82 154.32 -33.89
N LEU A 73 -75.78 154.47 -35.24
CA LEU A 73 -76.83 154.75 -36.27
C LEU A 73 -76.30 154.48 -37.73
N ARG A 74 -77.18 154.05 -38.69
CA ARG A 74 -76.99 153.93 -40.20
C ARG A 74 -76.03 152.81 -40.72
N ARG A 75 -76.43 151.86 -41.60
CA ARG A 75 -76.83 151.83 -43.06
C ARG A 75 -75.68 152.04 -44.06
N ARG A 76 -75.57 151.38 -45.25
CA ARG A 76 -76.15 150.13 -45.83
C ARG A 76 -75.61 149.90 -47.28
N GLU A 77 -74.79 148.88 -47.57
CA GLU A 77 -74.49 148.38 -48.95
C GLU A 77 -73.51 147.18 -48.91
N GLN A 78 -73.89 145.95 -49.35
CA GLN A 78 -72.95 144.79 -49.52
C GLN A 78 -73.55 143.47 -50.10
N GLY A 79 -74.53 143.51 -51.01
CA GLY A 79 -75.29 142.32 -51.46
C GLY A 79 -74.46 141.15 -52.05
N HIS A 80 -73.45 141.44 -52.87
CA HIS A 80 -72.58 140.40 -53.48
C HIS A 80 -71.40 139.98 -52.59
N HIS A 81 -71.02 140.81 -51.62
CA HIS A 81 -69.86 140.55 -50.76
C HIS A 81 -70.10 139.33 -49.85
N GLY A 82 -71.32 139.15 -49.35
CA GLY A 82 -71.68 137.99 -48.51
C GLY A 82 -71.54 136.63 -49.22
N LYS A 83 -71.97 136.52 -50.49
CA LYS A 83 -71.83 135.28 -51.27
C LYS A 83 -70.36 134.96 -51.57
N MET A 84 -69.56 135.97 -51.94
CA MET A 84 -68.13 135.78 -52.18
C MET A 84 -67.37 135.47 -50.88
N GLN A 85 -67.70 136.13 -49.78
CA GLN A 85 -67.13 135.88 -48.46
C GLN A 85 -67.49 134.48 -47.94
N ALA A 86 -68.70 133.97 -48.21
CA ALA A 86 -69.09 132.60 -47.88
C ALA A 86 -68.28 131.57 -48.70
N LYS A 87 -68.14 131.76 -50.01
CA LYS A 87 -67.27 130.91 -50.86
C LYS A 87 -65.82 130.92 -50.36
N LEU A 88 -65.30 132.09 -49.97
CA LEU A 88 -63.94 132.25 -49.44
C LEU A 88 -63.77 131.58 -48.07
N ARG A 89 -64.77 131.67 -47.18
CA ARG A 89 -64.81 130.91 -45.91
C ARG A 89 -64.84 129.39 -46.16
N LEU A 90 -65.64 128.91 -47.10
CA LEU A 90 -65.69 127.50 -47.47
C LEU A 90 -64.35 127.02 -48.03
N MET A 91 -63.74 127.74 -48.98
CA MET A 91 -62.41 127.39 -49.51
C MET A 91 -61.33 127.39 -48.42
N ARG A 92 -61.36 128.33 -47.48
CA ARG A 92 -60.47 128.31 -46.30
C ARG A 92 -60.72 127.10 -45.39
N SER A 93 -61.97 126.68 -45.23
CA SER A 93 -62.31 125.45 -44.48
C SER A 93 -61.82 124.20 -45.20
N MET A 94 -62.03 124.10 -46.52
CA MET A 94 -61.55 122.96 -47.32
C MET A 94 -60.02 122.89 -47.32
N LEU A 95 -59.31 124.01 -47.45
CA LEU A 95 -57.84 124.06 -47.36
C LEU A 95 -57.33 123.70 -45.95
N ARG A 96 -58.06 124.05 -44.89
CA ARG A 96 -57.74 123.60 -43.53
C ARG A 96 -57.93 122.09 -43.40
N ASN A 97 -59.07 121.56 -43.83
CA ASN A 97 -59.37 120.13 -43.78
C ASN A 97 -58.39 119.30 -44.63
N GLN A 98 -58.03 119.76 -45.83
CA GLN A 98 -57.02 119.11 -46.66
C GLN A 98 -55.65 119.11 -45.98
N ARG A 99 -55.26 120.19 -45.30
CA ARG A 99 -54.01 120.24 -44.53
C ARG A 99 -54.04 119.31 -43.32
N THR A 100 -55.15 119.22 -42.58
CA THR A 100 -55.25 118.29 -41.45
C THR A 100 -55.23 116.84 -41.92
N SER A 101 -55.98 116.46 -42.95
CA SER A 101 -55.95 115.10 -43.49
C SER A 101 -54.61 114.72 -44.08
N LEU A 102 -53.89 115.65 -44.73
CA LEU A 102 -52.53 115.42 -45.22
C LEU A 102 -51.53 115.26 -44.06
N GLN A 103 -51.69 116.00 -42.97
CA GLN A 103 -50.88 115.84 -41.75
C GLN A 103 -51.19 114.53 -41.01
N GLU A 104 -52.47 114.12 -40.97
CA GLU A 104 -52.90 112.81 -40.47
C GLU A 104 -52.26 111.69 -41.28
N LEU A 105 -52.27 111.77 -42.62
CA LEU A 105 -51.61 110.80 -43.50
C LEU A 105 -50.09 110.70 -43.22
N TYR A 106 -49.36 111.82 -43.11
CA TYR A 106 -47.95 111.78 -42.72
C TYR A 106 -47.73 111.20 -41.31
N SER A 107 -48.65 111.45 -40.37
CA SER A 107 -48.56 110.85 -39.03
C SER A 107 -48.74 109.33 -39.10
N HIS A 108 -49.69 108.83 -39.90
CA HIS A 108 -49.93 107.41 -40.12
C HIS A 108 -48.77 106.74 -40.86
N GLU A 109 -48.21 107.37 -41.90
CA GLU A 109 -47.01 106.89 -42.59
C GLU A 109 -45.84 106.73 -41.61
N SER A 110 -45.57 107.75 -40.77
CA SER A 110 -44.49 107.70 -39.78
C SER A 110 -44.72 106.63 -38.70
N PHE A 111 -45.99 106.38 -38.33
CA PHE A 111 -46.37 105.35 -37.37
C PHE A 111 -46.23 103.94 -37.96
N LEU A 112 -46.73 103.72 -39.18
CA LEU A 112 -46.63 102.44 -39.88
C LEU A 112 -45.18 102.09 -40.19
N SER A 113 -44.35 103.07 -40.57
CA SER A 113 -42.92 102.86 -40.80
C SER A 113 -42.19 102.39 -39.54
N LYS A 114 -42.46 103.01 -38.37
CA LYS A 114 -41.92 102.58 -37.08
C LYS A 114 -42.41 101.19 -36.69
N LEU A 115 -43.71 100.93 -36.79
CA LEU A 115 -44.31 99.64 -36.45
C LEU A 115 -43.74 98.51 -37.33
N ASN A 116 -43.53 98.78 -38.62
CA ASN A 116 -42.91 97.82 -39.54
C ASN A 116 -41.43 97.58 -39.18
N GLN A 117 -40.68 98.63 -38.82
CA GLN A 117 -39.28 98.50 -38.38
C GLN A 117 -39.16 97.70 -37.07
N GLU A 118 -40.06 97.93 -36.11
CA GLU A 118 -40.15 97.15 -34.86
C GLU A 118 -40.51 95.68 -35.14
N LEU A 119 -41.46 95.43 -36.06
CA LEU A 119 -41.86 94.07 -36.46
C LEU A 119 -40.71 93.33 -37.14
N ILE A 120 -40.03 93.95 -38.11
CA ILE A 120 -38.84 93.38 -38.79
C ILE A 120 -37.78 93.01 -37.76
N LYS A 121 -37.51 93.90 -36.80
CA LYS A 121 -36.52 93.63 -35.75
C LYS A 121 -36.96 92.48 -34.84
N SER A 122 -38.23 92.42 -34.45
CA SER A 122 -38.76 91.32 -33.64
C SER A 122 -38.78 89.98 -34.38
N ILE A 123 -38.92 89.97 -35.70
CA ILE A 123 -38.79 88.77 -36.53
C ILE A 123 -37.32 88.33 -36.54
N GLN A 124 -36.39 89.24 -36.83
CA GLN A 124 -34.95 88.95 -36.85
C GLN A 124 -34.45 88.42 -35.49
N ASP A 125 -34.77 89.09 -34.38
CA ASP A 125 -34.39 88.67 -33.03
C ASP A 125 -34.94 87.26 -32.71
N MET A 126 -36.16 86.94 -33.18
CA MET A 126 -36.79 85.64 -33.01
C MET A 126 -36.14 84.56 -33.89
N GLU A 127 -35.87 84.85 -35.16
CA GLU A 127 -35.17 83.97 -36.10
C GLU A 127 -33.75 83.64 -35.61
N ASP A 128 -33.00 84.64 -35.15
CA ASP A 128 -31.66 84.45 -34.59
C ASP A 128 -31.68 83.59 -33.32
N SER A 129 -32.65 83.83 -32.42
CA SER A 129 -32.83 83.01 -31.22
C SER A 129 -33.20 81.55 -31.56
N MET A 130 -34.04 81.34 -32.58
CA MET A 130 -34.45 80.03 -33.04
C MET A 130 -33.29 79.30 -33.74
N ALA A 131 -32.53 79.98 -34.60
CA ALA A 131 -31.35 79.44 -35.26
C ALA A 131 -30.28 79.00 -34.24
N MET A 132 -30.07 79.78 -33.18
CA MET A 132 -29.18 79.37 -32.08
C MET A 132 -29.72 78.16 -31.30
N SER A 133 -31.02 78.08 -31.04
CA SER A 133 -31.65 76.91 -30.42
C SER A 133 -31.51 75.65 -31.29
N VAL A 134 -31.78 75.75 -32.59
CA VAL A 134 -31.65 74.63 -33.55
C VAL A 134 -30.20 74.15 -33.65
N ARG A 135 -29.22 75.05 -33.74
CA ARG A 135 -27.80 74.68 -33.74
C ARG A 135 -27.40 73.93 -32.46
N ALA A 136 -27.87 74.38 -31.29
CA ALA A 136 -27.60 73.72 -30.02
C ALA A 136 -28.24 72.31 -29.95
N MET A 137 -29.48 72.14 -30.44
CA MET A 137 -30.14 70.83 -30.51
C MET A 137 -29.42 69.87 -31.46
N LEU A 138 -28.98 70.33 -32.63
CA LEU A 138 -28.20 69.51 -33.57
C LEU A 138 -26.84 69.09 -32.99
N GLN A 139 -26.16 69.97 -32.24
CA GLN A 139 -24.94 69.63 -31.51
C GLN A 139 -25.20 68.57 -30.42
N GLN A 140 -26.29 68.71 -29.66
CA GLN A 140 -26.69 67.70 -28.67
C GLN A 140 -27.00 66.35 -29.32
N GLN A 141 -27.69 66.33 -30.47
CA GLN A 141 -27.96 65.10 -31.22
C GLN A 141 -26.66 64.44 -31.71
N GLY A 142 -25.69 65.20 -32.19
CA GLY A 142 -24.37 64.67 -32.56
C GLY A 142 -23.60 64.08 -31.38
N ILE A 143 -23.63 64.73 -30.21
CA ILE A 143 -23.02 64.21 -28.99
C ILE A 143 -23.72 62.91 -28.55
N LEU A 144 -25.06 62.87 -28.59
CA LEU A 144 -25.84 61.68 -28.25
C LEU A 144 -25.54 60.51 -29.21
N GLY A 145 -25.41 60.77 -30.52
CA GLY A 145 -24.98 59.77 -31.50
C GLY A 145 -23.62 59.16 -31.14
N ASN A 146 -22.60 60.00 -30.93
CA ASN A 146 -21.27 59.55 -30.53
C ASN A 146 -21.29 58.72 -29.22
N VAL A 147 -22.13 59.09 -28.25
CA VAL A 147 -22.29 58.31 -27.00
C VAL A 147 -22.94 56.96 -27.27
N ILE A 148 -23.94 56.89 -28.13
CA ILE A 148 -24.58 55.62 -28.55
C ILE A 148 -23.54 54.72 -29.24
N ASP A 149 -22.79 55.24 -30.21
CA ASP A 149 -21.78 54.48 -30.96
C ASP A 149 -20.69 53.90 -30.04
N VAL A 150 -20.19 54.70 -29.09
CA VAL A 150 -19.18 54.26 -28.10
C VAL A 150 -19.75 53.21 -27.15
N LEU A 151 -21.00 53.36 -26.70
CA LEU A 151 -21.66 52.38 -25.84
C LEU A 151 -21.96 51.08 -26.60
N GLU A 152 -22.42 51.14 -27.84
CA GLU A 152 -22.68 49.97 -28.68
C GLU A 152 -21.38 49.18 -28.92
N TYR A 153 -20.30 49.87 -29.33
CA TYR A 153 -18.99 49.24 -29.53
C TYR A 153 -18.45 48.61 -28.25
N SER A 154 -18.52 49.33 -27.12
CA SER A 154 -18.07 48.84 -25.82
C SER A 154 -18.86 47.61 -25.36
N ASN A 155 -20.19 47.65 -25.50
CA ASN A 155 -21.08 46.54 -25.15
C ASN A 155 -20.82 45.33 -26.06
N LYS A 156 -20.75 45.52 -27.39
CA LYS A 156 -20.42 44.46 -28.35
C LYS A 156 -19.07 43.80 -28.03
N LYS A 157 -18.05 44.58 -27.70
CA LYS A 157 -16.74 44.07 -27.27
C LYS A 157 -16.84 43.28 -25.96
N ARG A 158 -17.57 43.77 -24.95
CA ARG A 158 -17.73 43.07 -23.67
C ARG A 158 -18.51 41.77 -23.83
N VAL A 159 -19.56 41.74 -24.66
CA VAL A 159 -20.31 40.52 -25.00
C VAL A 159 -19.43 39.52 -25.73
N GLN A 160 -18.57 39.96 -26.65
CA GLN A 160 -17.62 39.07 -27.32
C GLN A 160 -16.61 38.46 -26.34
N GLN A 161 -16.07 39.26 -25.41
CA GLN A 161 -15.18 38.77 -24.34
C GLN A 161 -15.88 37.76 -23.42
N LEU A 162 -17.12 38.05 -22.98
CA LEU A 162 -17.90 37.12 -22.17
C LEU A 162 -18.19 35.80 -22.91
N ARG A 163 -18.36 35.84 -24.23
CA ARG A 163 -18.56 34.62 -25.05
C ARG A 163 -17.27 33.79 -25.16
N SER A 164 -16.11 34.42 -25.35
CA SER A 164 -14.83 33.68 -25.35
C SER A 164 -14.50 33.13 -23.97
N GLU A 165 -14.68 33.93 -22.91
CA GLU A 165 -14.54 33.47 -21.51
C GLU A 165 -15.45 32.24 -21.26
N LEU A 166 -16.73 32.31 -21.65
CA LEU A 166 -17.68 31.21 -21.46
C LEU A 166 -17.30 29.95 -22.27
N GLN A 167 -16.84 30.10 -23.51
CA GLN A 167 -16.39 28.99 -24.34
C GLN A 167 -15.14 28.31 -23.75
N GLU A 168 -14.15 29.10 -23.30
CA GLU A 168 -12.96 28.56 -22.63
C GLU A 168 -13.33 27.76 -21.35
N TRP A 169 -14.29 28.26 -20.57
CA TRP A 169 -14.84 27.52 -19.42
C TRP A 169 -15.58 26.25 -19.84
N GLU A 170 -16.38 26.28 -20.91
CA GLU A 170 -17.12 25.11 -21.41
C GLU A 170 -16.14 24.01 -21.88
N GLU A 171 -15.13 24.35 -22.68
CA GLU A 171 -14.08 23.45 -23.13
C GLU A 171 -13.26 22.86 -21.95
N GLU A 172 -12.95 23.67 -20.93
CA GLU A 172 -12.24 23.18 -19.74
C GLU A 172 -13.08 22.20 -18.90
N GLN A 173 -14.38 22.46 -18.75
CA GLN A 173 -15.30 21.57 -18.01
C GLN A 173 -15.64 20.31 -18.80
N GLU A 174 -15.80 20.39 -20.12
CA GLU A 174 -15.91 19.23 -21.00
C GLU A 174 -14.65 18.37 -20.93
N GLY A 175 -13.45 18.99 -20.99
CA GLY A 175 -12.17 18.29 -20.81
C GLY A 175 -12.06 17.55 -19.48
N LYS A 176 -12.47 18.19 -18.37
CA LYS A 176 -12.54 17.55 -17.03
C LYS A 176 -13.53 16.40 -17.00
N THR A 177 -14.72 16.58 -17.57
CA THR A 177 -15.77 15.56 -17.64
C THR A 177 -15.30 14.34 -18.45
N ASN A 178 -14.65 14.58 -19.60
CA ASN A 178 -14.10 13.53 -20.47
C ASN A 178 -12.87 12.82 -19.87
N ASN A 179 -12.14 13.44 -18.94
CA ASN A 179 -11.11 12.76 -18.14
C ASN A 179 -11.77 11.85 -17.10
N LEU A 180 -12.71 12.38 -16.31
CA LEU A 180 -13.42 11.61 -15.28
C LEU A 180 -14.21 10.43 -15.86
N GLN A 181 -14.84 10.60 -17.02
CA GLN A 181 -15.54 9.53 -17.73
C GLN A 181 -14.59 8.38 -18.10
N ARG A 182 -13.38 8.68 -18.59
CA ARG A 182 -12.35 7.67 -18.87
C ARG A 182 -11.81 6.98 -17.62
N GLU A 183 -11.65 7.71 -16.51
CA GLU A 183 -11.28 7.11 -15.21
C GLU A 183 -12.37 6.15 -14.72
N VAL A 184 -13.64 6.52 -14.84
CA VAL A 184 -14.79 5.65 -14.50
C VAL A 184 -14.85 4.41 -15.41
N GLU A 185 -14.63 4.57 -16.72
CA GLU A 185 -14.57 3.45 -17.67
C GLU A 185 -13.42 2.49 -17.37
N GLN A 186 -12.23 3.01 -17.05
CA GLN A 186 -11.08 2.19 -16.64
C GLN A 186 -11.39 1.43 -15.34
N LEU A 187 -11.88 2.11 -14.31
CA LEU A 187 -12.22 1.48 -13.03
C LEU A 187 -13.31 0.42 -13.19
N ASN A 188 -14.31 0.65 -14.04
CA ASN A 188 -15.33 -0.36 -14.36
C ASN A 188 -14.73 -1.58 -15.06
N ALA A 189 -13.76 -1.40 -15.98
CA ALA A 189 -13.06 -2.52 -16.61
C ALA A 189 -12.20 -3.31 -15.61
N GLU A 190 -11.53 -2.63 -14.68
CA GLU A 190 -10.78 -3.27 -13.58
C GLU A 190 -11.71 -4.04 -12.62
N ILE A 191 -12.87 -3.49 -12.27
CA ILE A 191 -13.90 -4.14 -11.46
C ILE A 191 -14.44 -5.39 -12.15
N LEU A 192 -14.77 -5.31 -13.45
CA LEU A 192 -15.26 -6.46 -14.21
C LEU A 192 -14.21 -7.59 -14.25
N LYS A 193 -12.94 -7.27 -14.52
CA LYS A 193 -11.85 -8.24 -14.48
C LYS A 193 -11.68 -8.88 -13.09
N ALA A 194 -11.73 -8.08 -12.03
CA ALA A 194 -11.67 -8.60 -10.66
C ALA A 194 -12.88 -9.50 -10.33
N GLN A 195 -14.07 -9.17 -10.84
CA GLN A 195 -15.27 -9.99 -10.68
C GLN A 195 -15.17 -11.32 -11.45
N GLU A 196 -14.59 -11.32 -12.65
CA GLU A 196 -14.28 -12.54 -13.42
C GLU A 196 -13.26 -13.42 -12.67
N GLU A 197 -12.18 -12.83 -12.14
CA GLU A 197 -11.18 -13.54 -11.33
C GLU A 197 -11.80 -14.16 -10.07
N VAL A 198 -12.67 -13.42 -9.35
CA VAL A 198 -13.41 -13.94 -8.18
C VAL A 198 -14.37 -15.06 -8.58
N SER A 199 -15.08 -14.93 -9.71
CA SER A 199 -15.97 -15.98 -10.23
C SER A 199 -15.22 -17.26 -10.59
N PHE A 200 -14.05 -17.13 -11.24
CA PHE A 200 -13.17 -18.25 -11.54
C PHE A 200 -12.66 -18.92 -10.27
N LEU A 201 -12.18 -18.14 -9.29
CA LEU A 201 -11.69 -18.67 -8.02
C LEU A 201 -12.78 -19.36 -7.21
N SER A 202 -14.01 -18.83 -7.15
CA SER A 202 -15.14 -19.52 -6.49
C SER A 202 -15.40 -20.86 -7.16
N THR A 203 -15.52 -20.88 -8.50
CA THR A 203 -15.74 -22.11 -9.29
C THR A 203 -14.64 -23.15 -9.02
N TYR A 204 -13.38 -22.73 -8.97
CA TYR A 204 -12.26 -23.61 -8.63
C TYR A 204 -12.34 -24.14 -7.19
N MET A 205 -12.65 -23.27 -6.22
CA MET A 205 -12.76 -23.64 -4.80
C MET A 205 -13.92 -24.59 -4.50
N ASP A 206 -15.05 -24.44 -5.21
CA ASP A 206 -16.26 -25.24 -4.99
C ASP A 206 -16.26 -26.57 -5.76
N HIS A 207 -15.56 -26.67 -6.90
CA HIS A 207 -15.62 -27.85 -7.78
C HIS A 207 -14.28 -28.58 -7.93
N GLU A 208 -13.19 -27.88 -8.24
CA GLU A 208 -11.90 -28.53 -8.52
C GLU A 208 -11.09 -28.83 -7.26
N TYR A 209 -11.01 -27.85 -6.35
CA TYR A 209 -10.22 -27.96 -5.13
C TYR A 209 -10.63 -29.14 -4.23
N PRO A 210 -11.92 -29.41 -3.98
CA PRO A 210 -12.33 -30.55 -3.14
C PRO A 210 -11.96 -31.88 -3.79
N VAL A 211 -12.13 -32.01 -5.11
CA VAL A 211 -11.79 -33.23 -5.86
C VAL A 211 -10.27 -33.47 -5.83
N ARG A 212 -9.46 -32.44 -6.09
CA ARG A 212 -7.98 -32.53 -6.03
C ARG A 212 -7.50 -32.84 -4.61
N SER A 213 -8.14 -32.26 -3.58
CA SER A 213 -7.84 -32.53 -2.17
C SER A 213 -8.11 -34.00 -1.79
N VAL A 214 -9.26 -34.55 -2.20
CA VAL A 214 -9.59 -35.97 -2.00
C VAL A 214 -8.63 -36.89 -2.76
N GLN A 215 -8.22 -36.54 -3.98
CA GLN A 215 -7.21 -37.29 -4.73
C GLN A 215 -5.86 -37.32 -3.99
N ILE A 216 -5.39 -36.18 -3.49
CA ILE A 216 -4.16 -36.08 -2.69
C ILE A 216 -4.26 -36.93 -1.41
N ALA A 217 -5.37 -36.84 -0.68
CA ALA A 217 -5.60 -37.65 0.52
C ALA A 217 -5.59 -39.16 0.23
N ASN A 218 -6.18 -39.58 -0.89
CA ASN A 218 -6.14 -40.98 -1.33
C ASN A 218 -4.72 -41.42 -1.71
N HIS A 219 -3.94 -40.59 -2.42
CA HIS A 219 -2.54 -40.90 -2.71
C HIS A 219 -1.67 -41.00 -1.44
N ILE A 220 -1.88 -40.12 -0.45
CA ILE A 220 -1.22 -40.22 0.86
C ILE A 220 -1.57 -41.54 1.54
N ARG A 221 -2.85 -41.96 1.52
CA ARG A 221 -3.29 -43.24 2.09
C ARG A 221 -2.64 -44.44 1.39
N LEU A 222 -2.52 -44.41 0.05
CA LEU A 222 -1.87 -45.46 -0.73
C LEU A 222 -0.37 -45.55 -0.41
N VAL A 223 0.34 -44.42 -0.31
CA VAL A 223 1.75 -44.38 0.08
C VAL A 223 1.95 -44.92 1.51
N GLN A 224 1.09 -44.55 2.45
CA GLN A 224 1.16 -45.06 3.81
C GLN A 224 0.84 -46.56 3.90
N GLN A 225 -0.11 -47.06 3.11
CA GLN A 225 -0.41 -48.49 3.01
C GLN A 225 0.79 -49.28 2.43
N ALA A 226 1.42 -48.76 1.37
CA ALA A 226 2.62 -49.38 0.80
C ALA A 226 3.79 -49.40 1.80
N LYS A 227 4.02 -48.29 2.53
CA LYS A 227 5.01 -48.21 3.61
C LYS A 227 4.77 -49.25 4.71
N ASN A 228 3.52 -49.44 5.12
CA ASN A 228 3.17 -50.44 6.13
C ASN A 228 3.47 -51.87 5.61
N SER A 229 3.04 -52.20 4.38
CA SER A 229 3.35 -53.50 3.74
C SER A 229 4.86 -53.78 3.69
N GLN A 230 5.66 -52.78 3.30
CA GLN A 230 7.11 -52.90 3.26
C GLN A 230 7.74 -53.08 4.65
N GLN A 231 7.15 -52.49 5.70
CA GLN A 231 7.60 -52.68 7.07
C GLN A 231 7.28 -54.11 7.55
N ASP A 232 6.06 -54.59 7.30
CA ASP A 232 5.64 -55.96 7.62
C ASP A 232 6.53 -56.99 6.91
N GLU A 233 6.83 -56.78 5.62
CA GLU A 233 7.77 -57.61 4.84
C GLU A 233 9.19 -57.61 5.45
N LEU A 234 9.68 -56.44 5.88
CA LEU A 234 11.01 -56.31 6.50
C LEU A 234 11.10 -57.01 7.85
N ASP A 235 10.06 -56.93 8.67
CA ASP A 235 10.00 -57.59 9.97
C ASP A 235 9.86 -59.12 9.82
N ASN A 236 9.08 -59.61 8.85
CA ASN A 236 9.05 -61.03 8.47
C ASN A 236 10.43 -61.53 7.99
N LEU A 237 11.15 -60.77 7.16
CA LEU A 237 12.51 -61.09 6.73
C LEU A 237 13.51 -61.12 7.90
N LYS A 238 13.32 -60.24 8.89
CA LYS A 238 14.13 -60.22 10.11
C LYS A 238 13.86 -61.45 10.98
N GLU A 239 12.60 -61.82 11.20
CA GLU A 239 12.23 -63.02 11.96
C GLU A 239 12.78 -64.30 11.30
N MET A 240 12.63 -64.46 9.97
CA MET A 240 13.21 -65.59 9.24
C MET A 240 14.73 -65.66 9.38
N ARG A 241 15.42 -64.52 9.31
CA ARG A 241 16.88 -64.44 9.50
C ARG A 241 17.27 -64.86 10.93
N ASP A 242 16.58 -64.34 11.94
CA ASP A 242 16.88 -64.63 13.35
C ASP A 242 16.59 -66.11 13.67
N MET A 243 15.53 -66.70 13.10
CA MET A 243 15.23 -68.14 13.17
C MET A 243 16.35 -68.98 12.53
N VAL A 244 16.77 -68.65 11.31
CA VAL A 244 17.84 -69.37 10.59
C VAL A 244 19.17 -69.29 11.35
N LEU A 245 19.52 -68.10 11.88
CA LEU A 245 20.71 -67.91 12.71
C LEU A 245 20.62 -68.71 14.03
N GLY A 246 19.44 -68.77 14.64
CA GLY A 246 19.15 -69.64 15.79
C GLY A 246 19.44 -71.11 15.49
N CYS A 247 18.85 -71.64 14.41
CA CYS A 247 19.08 -73.02 13.97
C CYS A 247 20.57 -73.32 13.69
N PHE A 248 21.31 -72.38 13.09
CA PHE A 248 22.75 -72.53 12.89
C PHE A 248 23.52 -72.52 14.21
N SER A 249 23.18 -71.62 15.14
CA SER A 249 23.78 -71.55 16.48
C SER A 249 23.58 -72.87 17.23
N ASP A 250 22.35 -73.40 17.27
CA ASP A 250 22.03 -74.66 17.94
C ASP A 250 22.78 -75.84 17.31
N MET A 251 22.84 -75.90 15.97
CA MET A 251 23.63 -76.93 15.28
C MET A 251 25.13 -76.82 15.62
N ILE A 252 25.69 -75.61 15.74
CA ILE A 252 27.08 -75.39 16.15
C ILE A 252 27.29 -75.83 17.60
N GLN A 253 26.38 -75.49 18.51
CA GLN A 253 26.47 -75.92 19.91
C GLN A 253 26.36 -77.44 20.05
N GLU A 254 25.46 -78.10 19.33
CA GLU A 254 25.36 -79.56 19.34
C GLU A 254 26.57 -80.25 18.70
N LYS A 255 27.13 -79.71 17.60
CA LYS A 255 28.40 -80.21 17.05
C LYS A 255 29.55 -80.03 18.06
N LYS A 256 29.64 -78.88 18.73
CA LYS A 256 30.63 -78.60 19.79
C LYS A 256 30.49 -79.58 20.96
N LYS A 257 29.27 -79.83 21.47
CA LYS A 257 29.00 -80.83 22.52
C LYS A 257 29.39 -82.24 22.07
N LYS A 258 29.04 -82.65 20.84
CA LYS A 258 29.41 -83.97 20.29
C LYS A 258 30.93 -84.14 20.17
N ILE A 259 31.64 -83.13 19.67
CA ILE A 259 33.11 -83.13 19.60
C ILE A 259 33.69 -83.24 21.02
N LEU A 260 33.24 -82.41 21.96
CA LEU A 260 33.73 -82.42 23.35
C LEU A 260 33.51 -83.78 24.04
N ARG A 261 32.32 -84.40 23.88
CA ARG A 261 32.05 -85.75 24.37
C ARG A 261 32.99 -86.79 23.74
N SER A 262 33.19 -86.74 22.42
CA SER A 262 34.07 -87.70 21.73
C SER A 262 35.54 -87.54 22.12
N LEU A 263 35.99 -86.30 22.35
CA LEU A 263 37.33 -85.99 22.86
C LEU A 263 37.48 -86.49 24.31
N MET A 264 36.51 -86.21 25.18
CA MET A 264 36.48 -86.68 26.56
C MET A 264 36.61 -88.20 26.64
N VAL A 265 35.83 -88.94 25.84
CA VAL A 265 35.92 -90.42 25.77
C VAL A 265 37.29 -90.86 25.26
N LYS A 266 37.83 -90.25 24.19
CA LYS A 266 39.17 -90.58 23.65
C LYS A 266 40.30 -90.31 24.64
N THR A 267 40.22 -89.25 25.44
CA THR A 267 41.23 -88.90 26.44
C THR A 267 41.08 -89.72 27.71
N GLN A 268 39.85 -89.93 28.20
CA GLN A 268 39.59 -90.69 29.43
C GLN A 268 39.93 -92.18 29.28
N LYS A 269 39.52 -92.81 28.18
CA LYS A 269 39.68 -94.26 27.96
C LYS A 269 41.11 -94.78 28.22
N PRO A 270 42.20 -94.21 27.67
CA PRO A 270 43.54 -94.71 27.97
C PRO A 270 43.96 -94.52 29.44
N TYR A 271 43.51 -93.47 30.13
CA TYR A 271 43.77 -93.34 31.57
C TYR A 271 42.98 -94.37 32.39
N GLU A 272 41.76 -94.70 31.98
CA GLU A 272 40.92 -95.72 32.61
C GLU A 272 41.48 -97.14 32.39
N GLU A 273 42.00 -97.43 31.19
CA GLU A 273 42.74 -98.66 30.86
C GLU A 273 44.06 -98.76 31.66
N VAL A 274 44.82 -97.68 31.80
CA VAL A 274 46.05 -97.65 32.62
C VAL A 274 45.74 -97.79 34.12
N LEU A 275 44.66 -97.16 34.62
CA LEU A 275 44.25 -97.28 36.02
C LEU A 275 43.75 -98.68 36.35
N THR A 276 42.98 -99.32 35.47
CA THR A 276 42.53 -100.71 35.65
C THR A 276 43.69 -101.69 35.60
N LEU A 277 44.64 -101.54 34.67
CA LEU A 277 45.88 -102.32 34.63
C LEU A 277 46.70 -102.15 35.92
N LYS A 278 46.99 -100.90 36.33
CA LYS A 278 47.67 -100.60 37.61
C LYS A 278 46.98 -101.21 38.81
N THR A 279 45.65 -101.28 38.81
CA THR A 279 44.85 -101.88 39.89
C THR A 279 45.00 -103.40 39.89
N GLN A 280 44.99 -104.05 38.72
CA GLN A 280 45.25 -105.48 38.58
C GLN A 280 46.68 -105.85 39.00
N ASP A 281 47.68 -105.11 38.52
CA ASP A 281 49.09 -105.29 38.92
C ASP A 281 49.27 -105.16 40.43
N SER A 282 48.62 -104.15 41.04
CA SER A 282 48.67 -103.93 42.49
C SER A 282 48.01 -105.09 43.26
N GLN A 283 46.90 -105.65 42.76
CA GLN A 283 46.27 -106.84 43.35
C GLN A 283 47.16 -108.08 43.19
N HIS A 284 47.79 -108.26 42.03
CA HIS A 284 48.71 -109.36 41.77
C HIS A 284 49.93 -109.30 42.70
N LEU A 285 50.58 -108.13 42.79
CA LEU A 285 51.73 -107.90 43.67
C LEU A 285 51.35 -108.12 45.15
N ARG A 286 50.14 -107.70 45.56
CA ARG A 286 49.60 -107.98 46.91
C ARG A 286 49.45 -109.49 47.16
N ARG A 287 48.97 -110.28 46.20
CA ARG A 287 48.93 -111.75 46.30
C ARG A 287 50.32 -112.35 46.38
N CYS A 288 51.27 -111.92 45.54
CA CYS A 288 52.67 -112.35 45.63
C CYS A 288 53.29 -112.02 46.98
N THR A 289 52.99 -110.86 47.57
CA THR A 289 53.49 -110.47 48.91
C THR A 289 52.91 -111.34 50.03
N VAL A 290 51.68 -111.84 49.89
CA VAL A 290 51.11 -112.83 50.82
C VAL A 290 51.84 -114.17 50.65
N TRP A 291 51.99 -114.65 49.42
CA TRP A 291 52.69 -115.90 49.10
C TRP A 291 54.16 -115.90 49.58
N PHE A 292 54.92 -114.82 49.33
CA PHE A 292 56.29 -114.67 49.83
C PHE A 292 56.35 -114.66 51.36
N ARG A 293 55.33 -114.12 52.05
CA ARG A 293 55.26 -114.13 53.51
C ARG A 293 55.03 -115.55 54.04
N GLU A 294 54.13 -116.30 53.43
CA GLU A 294 53.88 -117.71 53.73
C GLU A 294 55.15 -118.56 53.49
N PHE A 295 55.83 -118.35 52.35
CA PHE A 295 57.08 -119.01 52.03
C PHE A 295 58.23 -118.66 53.00
N ILE A 296 58.34 -117.40 53.42
CA ILE A 296 59.31 -116.98 54.45
C ILE A 296 59.01 -117.64 55.81
N GLU A 297 57.74 -117.74 56.23
CA GLU A 297 57.39 -118.44 57.47
C GLU A 297 57.62 -119.95 57.37
N GLN A 298 57.46 -120.55 56.17
CA GLN A 298 57.82 -121.94 55.94
C GLN A 298 59.34 -122.16 56.00
N LEU A 299 60.15 -121.32 55.35
CA LEU A 299 61.60 -121.34 55.46
C LEU A 299 62.10 -121.10 56.89
N LYS A 300 61.44 -120.21 57.66
CA LYS A 300 61.75 -120.03 59.09
C LYS A 300 61.48 -121.30 59.89
N LYS A 301 60.39 -122.02 59.61
CA LYS A 301 60.11 -123.32 60.25
C LYS A 301 61.15 -124.36 59.87
N GLU A 302 61.49 -124.48 58.59
CA GLU A 302 62.53 -125.39 58.10
C GLU A 302 63.91 -125.08 58.72
N ILE A 303 64.31 -123.81 58.79
CA ILE A 303 65.53 -123.38 59.49
C ILE A 303 65.44 -123.70 60.99
N SER A 304 64.30 -123.52 61.64
CA SER A 304 64.13 -123.84 63.07
C SER A 304 64.22 -125.35 63.33
N ILE A 305 63.65 -126.17 62.43
CA ILE A 305 63.74 -127.64 62.48
C ILE A 305 65.19 -128.08 62.25
N LEU A 306 65.84 -127.56 61.22
CA LEU A 306 67.23 -127.89 60.88
C LEU A 306 68.20 -127.42 61.98
N THR A 307 67.93 -126.30 62.64
CA THR A 307 68.72 -125.83 63.80
C THR A 307 68.56 -126.81 64.97
N ALA A 308 67.34 -127.26 65.27
CA ALA A 308 67.09 -128.26 66.31
C ALA A 308 67.67 -129.66 65.96
N GLU A 309 67.73 -130.03 64.68
CA GLU A 309 68.42 -131.23 64.21
C GLU A 309 69.94 -131.10 64.36
N VAL A 310 70.52 -129.94 64.01
CA VAL A 310 71.95 -129.66 64.24
C VAL A 310 72.30 -129.69 65.73
N GLU A 311 71.48 -129.10 66.59
CA GLU A 311 71.67 -129.17 68.06
C GLU A 311 71.52 -130.61 68.60
N LYS A 312 70.59 -131.42 68.07
CA LYS A 312 70.49 -132.85 68.41
C LYS A 312 71.69 -133.67 67.95
N VAL A 313 72.14 -133.46 66.70
CA VAL A 313 73.31 -134.16 66.15
C VAL A 313 74.59 -133.80 66.93
N TYR A 314 74.70 -132.56 67.43
CA TYR A 314 75.77 -132.18 68.36
C TYR A 314 75.63 -132.77 69.77
N ALA A 315 74.42 -133.09 70.23
CA ALA A 315 74.16 -133.69 71.54
C ALA A 315 74.31 -135.23 71.56
N GLU A 316 74.16 -135.90 70.42
CA GLU A 316 74.17 -137.38 70.32
C GLU A 316 75.49 -137.97 69.75
N ILE A 317 76.44 -137.14 69.30
CA ILE A 317 77.75 -137.62 68.77
C ILE A 317 78.87 -137.54 69.83
N TRP A 318 79.37 -138.71 70.23
CA TRP A 318 80.58 -138.88 71.04
C TRP A 318 81.86 -138.42 70.33
N ASN A 319 82.86 -137.98 71.10
CA ASN A 319 84.19 -137.53 70.63
C ASN A 319 84.90 -138.54 69.70
N PRO A 320 85.00 -138.31 68.37
CA PRO A 320 85.53 -139.31 67.44
C PRO A 320 87.06 -139.46 67.41
N ARG A 321 87.80 -138.84 68.33
CA ARG A 321 89.28 -138.79 68.33
C ARG A 321 89.98 -139.45 69.52
N GLU A 322 89.26 -140.20 70.37
CA GLU A 322 89.89 -141.03 71.41
C GLU A 322 89.77 -142.56 71.16
N VAL A 323 89.07 -143.00 70.10
CA VAL A 323 88.71 -144.43 69.92
C VAL A 323 89.34 -145.10 68.67
N VAL A 324 89.72 -144.35 67.63
CA VAL A 324 90.09 -144.96 66.32
C VAL A 324 91.59 -145.30 66.17
N PHE A 325 92.48 -144.73 67.00
CA PHE A 325 93.94 -144.85 66.80
C PHE A 325 94.71 -145.25 68.07
N LYS A 326 94.24 -146.29 68.78
CA LYS A 326 94.93 -146.78 69.98
C LYS A 326 96.25 -147.52 69.69
N ASP A 327 96.36 -148.16 68.51
CA ASP A 327 97.54 -148.94 68.11
C ASP A 327 98.18 -148.49 66.77
N VAL A 328 97.69 -147.41 66.14
CA VAL A 328 98.26 -146.84 64.90
C VAL A 328 98.26 -145.31 64.95
N LEU A 329 99.27 -144.76 65.61
CA LEU A 329 100.10 -143.63 65.11
C LEU A 329 101.42 -143.49 65.91
N LEU A 330 101.71 -144.40 66.85
CA LEU A 330 103.01 -144.55 67.50
C LEU A 330 104.09 -145.19 66.59
N GLN A 331 104.34 -144.61 65.41
CA GLN A 331 105.60 -144.77 64.67
C GLN A 331 105.69 -143.78 63.48
N ARG A 332 106.35 -142.62 63.68
CA ARG A 332 107.49 -142.12 62.88
C ARG A 332 107.91 -140.68 63.30
N PRO A 333 109.17 -140.27 63.05
CA PRO A 333 109.77 -139.05 63.63
C PRO A 333 109.76 -137.83 62.67
N LYS A 334 110.41 -136.73 63.13
CA LYS A 334 110.66 -135.42 62.47
C LYS A 334 109.52 -134.41 62.69
N CYS A 335 109.68 -133.23 63.30
CA CYS A 335 110.88 -132.40 63.45
C CYS A 335 110.70 -131.34 64.56
N THR A 336 111.65 -131.28 65.49
CA THR A 336 112.34 -130.04 65.88
C THR A 336 113.20 -129.54 64.68
N PRO A 337 113.71 -128.30 64.64
CA PRO A 337 114.07 -127.45 65.78
C PRO A 337 113.67 -125.97 65.66
N ASP A 338 114.14 -125.17 66.62
CA ASP A 338 114.19 -123.71 66.57
C ASP A 338 114.77 -123.22 65.24
N MET A 339 113.93 -122.63 64.40
CA MET A 339 114.36 -121.86 63.24
C MET A 339 113.25 -120.89 62.81
N ALA A 340 113.57 -119.59 62.78
CA ALA A 340 112.77 -118.65 62.01
C ALA A 340 112.98 -118.98 60.51
N VAL A 341 111.89 -119.16 59.77
CA VAL A 341 111.93 -119.48 58.34
C VAL A 341 111.01 -118.52 57.58
N GLU A 342 111.62 -117.48 57.02
CA GLU A 342 111.04 -116.74 55.90
C GLU A 342 111.15 -117.60 54.63
N LEU A 343 110.07 -117.75 53.85
CA LEU A 343 110.18 -118.19 52.47
C LEU A 343 109.24 -117.41 51.53
N ASN A 344 109.89 -116.61 50.69
CA ASN A 344 109.43 -116.18 49.37
C ASN A 344 108.76 -117.31 48.58
N ILE A 345 107.71 -117.00 47.81
CA ILE A 345 107.52 -117.43 46.41
C ILE A 345 106.43 -116.56 45.76
N THR A 346 106.61 -116.29 44.46
CA THR A 346 106.01 -115.17 43.72
C THR A 346 104.73 -115.52 42.95
N ALA A 347 103.71 -114.66 43.11
CA ALA A 347 102.89 -114.00 42.08
C ALA A 347 102.14 -114.79 40.97
N ARG A 348 101.23 -114.04 40.31
CA ARG A 348 100.68 -114.25 38.94
C ARG A 348 99.64 -115.35 38.72
N GLU A 349 98.68 -115.22 37.79
CA GLU A 349 98.08 -114.06 37.07
C GLU A 349 96.69 -114.55 36.52
N PRO A 350 95.90 -113.82 35.69
CA PRO A 350 94.51 -114.20 35.44
C PRO A 350 94.41 -115.37 34.46
N LEU A 351 93.23 -116.02 34.43
CA LEU A 351 92.60 -116.70 33.27
C LEU A 351 91.22 -117.26 33.73
N PRO A 352 90.33 -117.79 32.86
CA PRO A 352 89.08 -117.09 32.60
C PRO A 352 87.82 -117.93 32.87
N PHE A 353 86.67 -117.25 32.99
CA PHE A 353 85.37 -117.54 32.34
C PHE A 353 84.37 -116.44 32.73
#